data_AF-A0A1H1IP53-F1
#
_entry.id   AF-A0A1H1IP53-F1
#
_cell.length_a   1.000
_cell.length_b   1.000
_cell.length_c   1.000
_cell.angle_alpha   90.00
_cell.angle_beta   90.00
_cell.angle_gamma   90.00
#
_symmetry.space_group_name_H-M   'P 1'
#
loop_
_entity.id
_entity.type
_entity.pdbx_description
1 polymer ?
#
loop_
_entity_poly.entity_id
_entity_poly.type
_entity_poly.pdbx_seq_one_letter_code
_entity_poly.pdbx_strand_id
1 'polypeptide(L)'
;MTLPRFGRLLVLTLGCIAYLLVAGEALYRFTDGYRFDVAKLEPRPRTDAAPLDDHAAERALVEETRIDHKIDPDLFFSPPAMLDKPANPEIAERAKINTDMYGEENFIWNDAYLRNLPPETWLRKQKTDIVFAFRSYDGSTHPKFRLYPDTQSTLGTTNHFGWFSPDTTVDKPGDTIRIAIIGDSTAQNTIALYLQGFLNAWSTRSGARYRFEVLNAARQGLLQQDFIRILKYEVAPVTPDYVIFTEAPTILYQKGKLWTASPAIDTARPLPRRPFWLVREAHRLLKAPARWSALAERILKALDDTLPGEPEREPSKPAVELNPPLNMAGPPTLDDARTSPFFRSYLDDLDQLTATSADAHIIPIFTTDRACAYPGMAVSRALNPFLFGSINGPDY
;
A
#
# COMPACT_ATOMS: atom_id res chain seq x y z
N MET A 1 -17.83 61.57 25.66
CA MET A 1 -16.50 60.92 25.62
C MET A 1 -16.31 60.29 24.25
N THR A 2 -15.49 60.89 23.39
CA THR A 2 -15.13 60.32 22.09
C THR A 2 -14.05 59.27 22.31
N LEU A 3 -14.31 58.00 21.94
CA LEU A 3 -13.23 56.99 21.91
C LEU A 3 -12.07 57.55 21.08
N PRO A 4 -10.82 57.52 21.60
CA PRO A 4 -9.65 57.94 20.83
C PRO A 4 -9.62 57.19 19.50
N ARG A 5 -9.08 57.82 18.44
CA ARG A 5 -9.09 57.28 17.06
C ARG A 5 -8.61 55.82 16.99
N PHE A 6 -7.66 55.45 17.85
CA PHE A 6 -7.17 54.08 18.03
C PHE A 6 -8.24 53.08 18.49
N GLY A 7 -9.09 53.46 19.46
CA GLY A 7 -10.17 52.60 19.95
C GLY A 7 -11.25 52.33 18.91
N ARG A 8 -11.53 53.30 18.02
CA ARG A 8 -12.47 53.08 16.90
C ARG A 8 -11.92 52.10 15.87
N LEU A 9 -10.64 52.22 15.55
CA LEU A 9 -9.96 51.29 14.63
C LEU A 9 -9.93 49.86 15.19
N LEU A 10 -9.67 49.71 16.49
CA LEU A 10 -9.66 48.41 17.16
C LEU A 10 -11.04 47.74 17.13
N VAL A 11 -12.10 48.49 17.46
CA VAL A 11 -13.49 47.98 17.43
C VAL A 11 -13.89 47.57 16.02
N LEU A 12 -13.55 48.38 15.00
CA LEU A 12 -13.83 48.02 13.61
C LEU A 12 -13.09 46.75 13.20
N THR A 13 -11.82 46.62 13.57
CA THR A 13 -11.00 45.43 13.26
C THR A 13 -11.58 44.18 13.90
N LEU A 14 -11.91 44.23 15.20
CA LEU A 14 -12.52 43.11 15.92
C LEU A 14 -13.90 42.77 15.36
N GLY A 15 -14.69 43.78 14.98
CA GLY A 15 -15.99 43.59 14.32
C GLY A 15 -15.86 42.87 12.98
N CYS A 16 -14.89 43.26 12.15
CA CYS A 16 -14.60 42.59 10.89
C CYS A 16 -14.14 41.13 11.09
N ILE A 17 -13.26 40.87 12.05
CA ILE A 17 -12.81 39.51 12.36
C ILE A 17 -13.98 38.64 12.82
N ALA A 18 -14.81 39.14 13.74
CA ALA A 18 -15.98 38.41 14.23
C ALA A 18 -16.97 38.12 13.09
N TYR A 19 -17.22 39.11 12.22
CA TYR A 19 -18.07 38.94 11.06
C TYR A 19 -17.54 37.85 10.11
N LEU A 20 -16.25 37.87 9.79
CA LEU A 20 -15.62 36.87 8.93
C LEU A 20 -15.65 35.47 9.52
N LEU A 21 -15.46 35.33 10.84
CA LEU A 21 -15.55 34.04 11.53
C LEU A 21 -16.99 33.47 11.46
N VAL A 22 -17.99 34.30 11.72
CA VAL A 22 -19.41 33.89 11.65
C VAL A 22 -19.84 33.59 10.22
N ALA A 23 -19.50 34.45 9.28
CA ALA A 23 -19.83 34.28 7.86
C ALA A 23 -19.11 33.04 7.28
N GLY A 24 -17.84 32.83 7.62
CA GLY A 24 -17.08 31.65 7.23
C GLY A 24 -17.66 30.37 7.81
N GLU A 25 -18.01 30.37 9.09
CA GLU A 25 -18.68 29.22 9.73
C GLU A 25 -20.00 28.89 9.02
N ALA A 26 -20.84 29.89 8.76
CA ALA A 26 -22.10 29.69 8.08
C ALA A 26 -21.92 29.19 6.64
N LEU A 27 -20.97 29.77 5.90
CA LEU A 27 -20.65 29.35 4.55
C LEU A 27 -20.20 27.88 4.52
N TYR A 28 -19.26 27.49 5.38
CA TYR A 28 -18.75 26.13 5.37
C TYR A 28 -19.73 25.10 5.92
N ARG A 29 -20.58 25.45 6.90
CA ARG A 29 -21.70 24.58 7.26
C ARG A 29 -22.65 24.35 6.09
N PHE A 30 -22.88 25.38 5.27
CA PHE A 30 -23.71 25.26 4.08
C PHE A 30 -23.05 24.37 3.01
N THR A 31 -21.83 24.71 2.58
CA THR A 31 -21.16 24.02 1.46
C THR A 31 -20.79 22.58 1.81
N ASP A 32 -20.41 22.32 3.05
CA ASP A 32 -19.88 21.02 3.47
C ASP A 32 -20.98 20.13 4.07
N GLY A 33 -22.24 20.57 3.96
CA GLY A 33 -23.39 19.75 4.27
C GLY A 33 -23.65 19.58 5.78
N TYR A 34 -23.19 20.50 6.64
CA TYR A 34 -23.46 20.43 8.07
C TYR A 34 -24.79 21.10 8.46
N ARG A 35 -25.31 20.68 9.60
CA ARG A 35 -26.52 21.22 10.22
C ARG A 35 -26.27 22.61 10.81
N PHE A 36 -27.29 23.47 10.75
CA PHE A 36 -27.29 24.80 11.38
C PHE A 36 -28.00 24.82 12.73
N ASP A 37 -28.82 23.81 13.00
CA ASP A 37 -29.70 23.72 14.17
C ASP A 37 -29.05 23.04 15.38
N VAL A 38 -27.81 22.56 15.24
CA VAL A 38 -27.02 21.96 16.33
C VAL A 38 -25.69 22.67 16.50
N ALA A 39 -25.28 22.88 17.75
CA ALA A 39 -24.00 23.50 18.06
C ALA A 39 -22.83 22.60 17.62
N LYS A 40 -22.94 21.29 17.87
CA LYS A 40 -21.96 20.30 17.43
C LYS A 40 -21.98 20.21 15.92
N LEU A 41 -20.80 20.06 15.33
CA LEU A 41 -20.69 19.92 13.89
C LEU A 41 -21.21 18.52 13.49
N GLU A 42 -22.43 18.47 12.96
CA GLU A 42 -23.10 17.24 12.53
C GLU A 42 -23.49 17.36 11.06
N PRO A 43 -23.25 16.32 10.24
CA PRO A 43 -23.74 16.29 8.87
C PRO A 43 -25.28 16.41 8.83
N ARG A 44 -25.81 17.12 7.84
CA ARG A 44 -27.26 17.12 7.56
C ARG A 44 -27.69 15.69 7.23
N PRO A 45 -28.80 15.20 7.80
CA PRO A 45 -29.43 13.98 7.34
C PRO A 45 -29.67 14.13 5.83
N ARG A 46 -29.13 13.21 5.03
CA ARG A 46 -29.44 13.18 3.59
C ARG A 46 -30.94 12.90 3.47
N THR A 47 -31.71 13.88 3.02
CA THR A 47 -33.13 13.71 2.72
C THR A 47 -33.26 12.83 1.47
N ASP A 48 -33.75 11.60 1.65
CA ASP A 48 -34.38 10.73 0.65
C ASP A 48 -33.83 10.74 -0.79
N ALA A 49 -32.52 10.84 -0.96
CA ALA A 49 -31.93 10.13 -2.08
C ALA A 49 -32.12 8.65 -1.73
N ALA A 50 -32.81 7.89 -2.61
CA ALA A 50 -32.66 6.43 -2.61
C ALA A 50 -31.17 6.14 -2.37
N PRO A 51 -30.81 5.16 -1.51
CA PRO A 51 -29.40 4.84 -1.32
C PRO A 51 -28.84 4.77 -2.73
N LEU A 52 -27.90 5.65 -3.07
CA LEU A 52 -27.10 5.40 -4.25
C LEU A 52 -26.70 3.94 -4.06
N ASP A 53 -26.92 3.09 -5.07
CA ASP A 53 -26.21 1.83 -5.05
C ASP A 53 -24.76 2.27 -4.83
N ASP A 54 -24.25 2.11 -3.60
CA ASP A 54 -23.01 2.74 -3.13
C ASP A 54 -21.82 2.17 -3.91
N HIS A 55 -22.11 1.23 -4.80
CA HIS A 55 -21.24 0.56 -5.72
C HIS A 55 -21.60 0.76 -7.20
N ALA A 56 -22.48 1.68 -7.58
CA ALA A 56 -22.87 1.86 -8.99
C ALA A 56 -21.67 2.20 -9.89
N ALA A 57 -20.75 3.03 -9.41
CA ALA A 57 -19.53 3.38 -10.13
C ALA A 57 -18.56 2.19 -10.20
N GLU A 58 -18.42 1.45 -9.10
CA GLU A 58 -17.61 0.24 -9.01
C GLU A 58 -18.16 -0.87 -9.92
N ARG A 59 -19.48 -1.04 -9.99
CA ARG A 59 -20.15 -1.98 -10.90
C ARG A 59 -19.91 -1.61 -12.35
N ALA A 60 -19.99 -0.32 -12.69
CA ALA A 60 -19.67 0.16 -14.02
C ALA A 60 -18.20 -0.11 -14.37
N LEU A 61 -17.28 0.13 -13.42
CA LEU A 61 -15.85 -0.17 -13.59
C LEU A 61 -15.59 -1.67 -13.73
N VAL A 62 -16.23 -2.52 -12.91
CA VAL A 62 -16.12 -3.98 -13.00
C VAL A 62 -16.60 -4.45 -14.37
N GLU A 63 -17.71 -3.93 -14.88
CA GLU A 63 -18.22 -4.31 -16.19
C GLU A 63 -17.31 -3.84 -17.33
N GLU A 64 -16.74 -2.63 -17.24
CA GLU A 64 -15.78 -2.11 -18.23
C GLU A 64 -14.45 -2.88 -18.23
N THR A 65 -13.99 -3.31 -17.06
CA THR A 65 -12.68 -3.98 -16.88
C THR A 65 -12.76 -5.50 -16.93
N ARG A 66 -13.95 -6.07 -17.10
CA ARG A 66 -14.17 -7.51 -17.05
C ARG A 66 -13.49 -8.21 -18.22
N ILE A 67 -12.55 -9.08 -17.87
CA ILE A 67 -11.85 -9.92 -18.85
C ILE A 67 -12.66 -11.17 -19.21
N ASP A 68 -13.35 -11.78 -18.24
CA ASP A 68 -14.17 -12.97 -18.45
C ASP A 68 -15.65 -12.70 -18.12
N HIS A 69 -16.46 -12.57 -19.17
CA HIS A 69 -17.91 -12.36 -19.10
C HIS A 69 -18.70 -13.59 -18.57
N LYS A 70 -18.03 -14.67 -18.17
CA LYS A 70 -18.64 -15.80 -17.46
C LYS A 70 -18.57 -15.69 -15.94
N ILE A 71 -17.64 -14.90 -15.39
CA ILE A 71 -17.48 -14.73 -13.94
C ILE A 71 -18.50 -13.72 -13.42
N ASP A 72 -19.49 -14.15 -12.64
CA ASP A 72 -20.52 -13.29 -12.05
C ASP A 72 -19.90 -12.00 -11.42
N PRO A 73 -20.23 -10.79 -11.93
CA PRO A 73 -19.64 -9.54 -11.44
C PRO A 73 -20.01 -9.24 -9.98
N ASP A 74 -21.11 -9.81 -9.47
CA ASP A 74 -21.50 -9.65 -8.06
C ASP A 74 -20.51 -10.33 -7.10
N LEU A 75 -19.65 -11.22 -7.60
CA LEU A 75 -18.59 -11.82 -6.79
C LEU A 75 -17.58 -10.78 -6.30
N PHE A 76 -17.35 -9.71 -7.07
CA PHE A 76 -16.45 -8.61 -6.67
C PHE A 76 -16.87 -7.95 -5.34
N PHE A 77 -18.17 -7.94 -5.07
CA PHE A 77 -18.76 -7.38 -3.85
C PHE A 77 -18.95 -8.41 -2.74
N SER A 78 -18.37 -9.61 -2.88
CA SER A 78 -18.42 -10.62 -1.82
C SER A 78 -17.72 -10.10 -0.56
N PRO A 79 -18.26 -10.39 0.63
CA PRO A 79 -17.62 -9.97 1.86
C PRO A 79 -16.21 -10.57 1.97
N PRO A 80 -15.21 -9.81 2.45
CA PRO A 80 -13.88 -10.35 2.68
C PRO A 80 -13.92 -11.41 3.78
N ALA A 81 -12.93 -12.31 3.79
CA ALA A 81 -12.71 -13.21 4.91
C ALA A 81 -12.40 -12.40 6.18
N MET A 82 -12.79 -12.95 7.34
CA MET A 82 -12.61 -12.26 8.62
C MET A 82 -11.24 -12.55 9.22
N LEU A 83 -10.64 -11.51 9.80
CA LEU A 83 -9.48 -11.60 10.68
C LEU A 83 -9.65 -10.58 11.80
N ASP A 84 -9.79 -11.07 13.02
CA ASP A 84 -9.91 -10.24 14.22
C ASP A 84 -8.92 -10.73 15.28
N LYS A 85 -8.17 -9.79 15.87
CA LYS A 85 -7.15 -10.05 16.89
C LYS A 85 -7.05 -8.85 17.83
N PRO A 86 -6.67 -9.07 19.09
CA PRO A 86 -6.49 -7.98 20.03
C PRO A 86 -5.35 -7.04 19.61
N ALA A 87 -5.50 -5.75 19.93
CA ALA A 87 -4.42 -4.79 19.79
C ALA A 87 -3.25 -5.13 20.72
N ASN A 88 -2.01 -5.03 20.23
CA ASN A 88 -0.83 -5.23 21.06
C ASN A 88 -0.45 -3.92 21.79
N PRO A 89 -0.53 -3.89 23.13
CA PRO A 89 -0.25 -2.69 23.91
C PRO A 89 1.22 -2.24 23.80
N GLU A 90 2.16 -3.16 23.66
CA GLU A 90 3.58 -2.83 23.52
C GLU A 90 3.90 -2.15 22.18
N ILE A 91 3.27 -2.60 21.08
CA ILE A 91 3.38 -1.90 19.80
C ILE A 91 2.75 -0.51 19.92
N ALA A 92 1.57 -0.41 20.53
CA ALA A 92 0.87 0.87 20.72
C ALA A 92 1.69 1.88 21.54
N GLU A 93 2.37 1.46 22.60
CA GLU A 93 3.25 2.35 23.38
C GLU A 93 4.48 2.77 22.58
N ARG A 94 5.13 1.84 21.85
CA ARG A 94 6.29 2.18 21.01
C ARG A 94 5.93 3.14 19.87
N ALA A 95 4.76 2.99 19.27
CA ALA A 95 4.25 3.90 18.24
C ALA A 95 4.09 5.34 18.76
N LYS A 96 3.77 5.55 20.04
CA LYS A 96 3.72 6.88 20.65
C LYS A 96 5.10 7.54 20.78
N ILE A 97 6.16 6.75 20.81
CA ILE A 97 7.56 7.22 20.90
C ILE A 97 8.12 7.44 19.49
N ASN A 98 7.88 6.49 18.58
CA ASN A 98 8.37 6.46 17.20
C ASN A 98 7.46 7.22 16.22
N THR A 99 6.98 8.41 16.59
CA THR A 99 5.97 9.18 15.82
C THR A 99 6.39 9.64 14.41
N ASP A 100 7.67 9.57 14.08
CA ASP A 100 8.28 9.97 12.81
C ASP A 100 8.91 8.78 12.05
N MET A 101 8.60 7.54 12.45
CA MET A 101 9.13 6.33 11.85
C MET A 101 8.08 5.62 10.98
N TYR A 102 8.55 4.88 9.97
CA TYR A 102 7.71 4.10 9.05
C TYR A 102 7.25 2.75 9.64
N GLY A 103 6.85 2.72 10.91
CA GLY A 103 6.29 1.52 11.55
C GLY A 103 7.31 0.46 11.96
N GLU A 104 8.56 0.82 12.22
CA GLU A 104 9.62 -0.12 12.62
C GLU A 104 9.29 -0.88 13.93
N GLU A 105 8.46 -0.30 14.80
CA GLU A 105 7.97 -0.94 16.03
C GLU A 105 7.10 -2.19 15.77
N ASN A 106 6.59 -2.37 14.55
CA ASN A 106 5.77 -3.51 14.17
C ASN A 106 6.61 -4.73 13.75
N PHE A 107 7.95 -4.62 13.78
CA PHE A 107 8.84 -5.66 13.28
C PHE A 107 9.55 -6.44 14.38
N ILE A 108 9.70 -7.75 14.12
CA ILE A 108 10.63 -8.65 14.79
C ILE A 108 11.78 -8.90 13.82
N TRP A 109 12.99 -8.48 14.18
CA TRP A 109 14.14 -8.42 13.29
C TRP A 109 14.93 -9.73 13.21
N ASN A 110 15.54 -10.00 12.07
CA ASN A 110 16.46 -11.12 11.94
C ASN A 110 17.75 -10.84 12.73
N ASP A 111 18.16 -11.78 13.60
CA ASP A 111 19.35 -11.61 14.43
C ASP A 111 20.66 -11.43 13.63
N ALA A 112 20.80 -12.11 12.49
CA ALA A 112 21.94 -11.97 11.60
C ALA A 112 21.94 -10.61 10.90
N TYR A 113 20.76 -10.08 10.57
CA TYR A 113 20.61 -8.72 10.04
C TYR A 113 20.99 -7.68 11.10
N LEU A 114 20.54 -7.85 12.36
CA LEU A 114 20.91 -6.97 13.47
C LEU A 114 22.43 -6.94 13.72
N ARG A 115 23.10 -8.10 13.66
CA ARG A 115 24.57 -8.17 13.79
C ARG A 115 25.31 -7.44 12.68
N ASN A 116 24.70 -7.28 11.51
CA ASN A 116 25.29 -6.68 10.32
C ASN A 116 24.50 -5.46 9.82
N LEU A 117 23.97 -4.65 10.75
CA LEU A 117 23.10 -3.52 10.42
C LEU A 117 23.78 -2.51 9.48
N PRO A 118 23.22 -2.27 8.29
CA PRO A 118 23.73 -1.24 7.39
C PRO A 118 23.76 0.13 8.07
N PRO A 119 24.71 1.02 7.74
CA PRO A 119 24.78 2.36 8.33
C PRO A 119 23.52 3.20 8.08
N GLU A 120 22.90 3.05 6.90
CA GLU A 120 21.77 3.87 6.44
C GLU A 120 20.38 3.33 6.81
N THR A 121 20.32 2.27 7.61
CA THR A 121 19.04 1.64 7.99
C THR A 121 18.19 2.55 8.87
N TRP A 122 16.88 2.61 8.61
CA TRP A 122 15.90 3.33 9.44
C TRP A 122 15.90 2.83 10.88
N LEU A 123 16.22 1.54 11.11
CA LEU A 123 16.29 0.99 12.46
C LEU A 123 17.27 1.74 13.37
N ARG A 124 18.34 2.35 12.84
CA ARG A 124 19.27 3.17 13.65
C ARG A 124 18.67 4.49 14.13
N LYS A 125 17.55 4.93 13.55
CA LYS A 125 16.82 6.15 13.93
C LYS A 125 15.67 5.88 14.91
N GLN A 126 15.44 4.61 15.25
CA GLN A 126 14.49 4.20 16.27
C GLN A 126 14.77 4.94 17.60
N LYS A 127 13.72 5.42 18.25
CA LYS A 127 13.79 6.13 19.54
C LYS A 127 13.53 5.22 20.75
N THR A 128 13.34 3.92 20.52
CA THR A 128 13.16 2.91 21.57
C THR A 128 14.47 2.16 21.79
N ASP A 129 14.81 1.88 23.05
CA ASP A 129 16.04 1.16 23.40
C ASP A 129 15.94 -0.36 23.19
N ILE A 130 14.75 -0.84 22.78
CA ILE A 130 14.43 -2.26 22.65
C ILE A 130 14.04 -2.58 21.22
N VAL A 131 14.67 -3.61 20.64
CA VAL A 131 14.25 -4.30 19.42
C VAL A 131 14.01 -5.77 19.74
N PHE A 132 13.04 -6.37 19.08
CA PHE A 132 12.81 -7.80 19.16
C PHE A 132 13.45 -8.50 17.99
N ALA A 133 13.99 -9.69 18.23
CA ALA A 133 14.68 -10.46 17.21
C ALA A 133 14.19 -11.90 17.14
N PHE A 134 14.19 -12.46 15.93
CA PHE A 134 14.06 -13.89 15.68
C PHE A 134 15.40 -14.44 15.18
N ARG A 135 15.62 -15.72 15.44
CA ARG A 135 16.80 -16.43 14.98
C ARG A 135 16.74 -16.65 13.46
N SER A 136 17.75 -16.18 12.73
CA SER A 136 17.95 -16.50 11.31
C SER A 136 17.86 -18.00 11.05
N TYR A 137 17.17 -18.36 9.96
CA TYR A 137 16.91 -19.76 9.60
C TYR A 137 18.19 -20.53 9.23
N ASP A 138 19.04 -19.89 8.45
CA ASP A 138 20.25 -20.45 7.85
C ASP A 138 21.49 -19.58 8.11
N GLY A 139 21.40 -18.65 9.07
CA GLY A 139 22.43 -17.65 9.34
C GLY A 139 22.44 -16.47 8.37
N SER A 140 21.59 -16.47 7.33
CA SER A 140 21.47 -15.33 6.43
C SER A 140 20.72 -14.16 7.08
N THR A 141 20.93 -12.97 6.54
CA THR A 141 20.22 -11.75 6.92
C THR A 141 18.79 -11.68 6.38
N HIS A 142 18.28 -12.77 5.78
CA HIS A 142 16.99 -12.82 5.08
C HIS A 142 16.04 -13.89 5.66
N PRO A 143 14.73 -13.62 5.73
CA PRO A 143 14.13 -12.30 5.58
C PRO A 143 14.63 -11.33 6.65
N LYS A 144 14.69 -10.04 6.35
CA LYS A 144 15.21 -9.02 7.29
C LYS A 144 14.41 -8.91 8.58
N PHE A 145 13.10 -9.10 8.51
CA PHE A 145 12.16 -9.02 9.63
C PHE A 145 10.88 -9.82 9.36
N ARG A 146 10.10 -10.02 10.43
CA ARG A 146 8.72 -10.50 10.41
C ARG A 146 7.81 -9.52 11.14
N LEU A 147 6.50 -9.71 10.98
CA LEU A 147 5.51 -9.01 11.80
C LEU A 147 5.18 -9.85 13.03
N TYR A 148 4.69 -9.19 14.07
CA TYR A 148 4.18 -9.89 15.25
C TYR A 148 3.00 -10.79 14.88
N PRO A 149 2.94 -12.03 15.39
CA PRO A 149 1.78 -12.88 15.24
C PRO A 149 0.65 -12.46 16.18
N ASP A 150 -0.57 -12.91 15.85
CA ASP A 150 -1.77 -12.82 16.70
C ASP A 150 -2.07 -11.42 17.24
N THR A 151 -1.97 -10.40 16.39
CA THR A 151 -2.15 -9.03 16.86
C THR A 151 -2.72 -8.07 15.83
N GLN A 152 -3.44 -7.07 16.33
CA GLN A 152 -3.67 -5.81 15.64
C GLN A 152 -2.56 -4.79 15.97
N SER A 153 -1.84 -4.38 14.94
CA SER A 153 -0.72 -3.44 14.98
C SER A 153 -1.05 -2.14 14.24
N THR A 154 -0.10 -1.20 14.18
CA THR A 154 -0.30 0.04 13.40
C THR A 154 -0.26 -0.20 11.88
N LEU A 155 0.29 -1.34 11.45
CA LEU A 155 0.28 -1.77 10.04
C LEU A 155 -0.94 -2.63 9.69
N GLY A 156 -1.77 -2.97 10.68
CA GLY A 156 -2.97 -3.80 10.53
C GLY A 156 -2.90 -5.11 11.33
N THR A 157 -3.83 -6.02 11.03
CA THR A 157 -4.05 -7.26 11.79
C THR A 157 -3.35 -8.45 11.16
N THR A 158 -2.68 -9.26 11.96
CA THR A 158 -1.95 -10.46 11.54
C THR A 158 -2.51 -11.74 12.17
N ASN A 159 -2.46 -12.86 11.45
CA ASN A 159 -2.76 -14.17 12.02
C ASN A 159 -1.62 -14.71 12.91
N HIS A 160 -1.73 -15.94 13.40
CA HIS A 160 -0.71 -16.56 14.26
C HIS A 160 0.65 -16.81 13.59
N PHE A 161 0.76 -16.64 12.27
CA PHE A 161 2.06 -16.65 11.55
C PHE A 161 2.65 -15.25 11.36
N GLY A 162 1.93 -14.19 11.72
CA GLY A 162 2.33 -12.81 11.42
C GLY A 162 1.99 -12.38 9.99
N TRP A 163 0.96 -12.96 9.37
CA TRP A 163 0.53 -12.68 7.99
C TRP A 163 -0.81 -11.94 7.93
N PHE A 164 -1.01 -11.10 6.90
CA PHE A 164 -2.25 -10.34 6.66
C PHE A 164 -3.33 -11.18 5.98
N SER A 165 -3.68 -12.30 6.60
CA SER A 165 -4.61 -13.31 6.08
C SER A 165 -5.41 -13.94 7.22
N PRO A 166 -6.50 -14.66 6.94
CA PRO A 166 -7.23 -15.39 7.98
C PRO A 166 -6.32 -16.42 8.67
N ASP A 167 -6.76 -16.91 9.83
CA ASP A 167 -6.10 -18.05 10.47
C ASP A 167 -6.20 -19.31 9.59
N THR A 168 -5.10 -20.04 9.51
CA THR A 168 -4.96 -21.30 8.75
C THR A 168 -4.05 -22.26 9.50
N THR A 169 -4.13 -23.56 9.26
CA THR A 169 -3.24 -24.55 9.90
C THR A 169 -2.11 -24.97 8.97
N VAL A 170 -0.98 -25.43 9.55
CA VAL A 170 0.10 -26.04 8.76
C VAL A 170 -0.45 -27.19 7.92
N ASP A 171 -1.19 -28.09 8.56
CA ASP A 171 -1.88 -29.19 7.88
C ASP A 171 -2.99 -28.63 6.98
N LYS A 172 -2.84 -28.83 5.67
CA LYS A 172 -3.81 -28.42 4.66
C LYS A 172 -4.95 -29.44 4.57
N PRO A 173 -6.22 -29.04 4.72
CA PRO A 173 -7.35 -29.95 4.52
C PRO A 173 -7.41 -30.47 3.07
N GLY A 174 -7.86 -31.71 2.86
CA GLY A 174 -7.81 -32.39 1.55
C GLY A 174 -8.56 -31.67 0.41
N ASP A 175 -9.69 -31.02 0.71
CA ASP A 175 -10.49 -30.30 -0.28
C ASP A 175 -10.15 -28.78 -0.34
N THR A 176 -8.94 -28.41 0.04
CA THR A 176 -8.50 -27.01 0.12
C THR A 176 -7.42 -26.69 -0.90
N ILE A 177 -7.67 -25.63 -1.69
CA ILE A 177 -6.66 -24.97 -2.51
C ILE A 177 -6.09 -23.82 -1.70
N ARG A 178 -4.78 -23.84 -1.48
CA ARG A 178 -4.07 -22.83 -0.68
C ARG A 178 -3.19 -21.98 -1.59
N ILE A 179 -3.38 -20.66 -1.51
CA ILE A 179 -2.68 -19.67 -2.34
C ILE A 179 -1.87 -18.78 -1.41
N ALA A 180 -0.57 -18.68 -1.61
CA ALA A 180 0.27 -17.74 -0.89
C ALA A 180 0.50 -16.47 -1.71
N ILE A 181 0.65 -15.33 -1.06
CA ILE A 181 1.05 -14.05 -1.65
C ILE A 181 2.35 -13.63 -0.98
N ILE A 182 3.38 -13.36 -1.79
CA ILE A 182 4.68 -12.87 -1.34
C ILE A 182 5.03 -11.62 -2.17
N GLY A 183 5.41 -10.55 -1.49
CA GLY A 183 5.82 -9.30 -2.14
C GLY A 183 6.12 -8.18 -1.15
N ASP A 184 6.16 -6.95 -1.67
CA ASP A 184 6.50 -5.74 -0.92
C ASP A 184 5.24 -4.99 -0.41
N SER A 185 5.39 -3.72 -0.04
CA SER A 185 4.36 -2.77 0.42
C SER A 185 3.08 -2.76 -0.43
N THR A 186 3.17 -2.96 -1.74
CA THR A 186 2.00 -3.01 -2.64
C THR A 186 1.12 -4.23 -2.42
N ALA A 187 1.68 -5.30 -1.85
CA ALA A 187 0.97 -6.53 -1.51
C ALA A 187 0.78 -6.72 0.00
N GLN A 188 1.49 -5.97 0.84
CA GLN A 188 1.24 -5.92 2.28
C GLN A 188 -0.05 -5.14 2.59
N ASN A 189 -1.19 -5.77 2.32
CA ASN A 189 -2.51 -5.19 2.57
C ASN A 189 -3.54 -6.32 2.81
N THR A 190 -4.83 -5.97 2.81
CA THR A 190 -5.94 -6.90 3.05
C THR A 190 -6.35 -7.74 1.85
N ILE A 191 -5.59 -7.74 0.74
CA ILE A 191 -5.96 -8.44 -0.51
C ILE A 191 -6.23 -9.92 -0.32
N ALA A 192 -5.52 -10.61 0.58
CA ALA A 192 -5.80 -12.03 0.85
C ALA A 192 -7.19 -12.24 1.48
N LEU A 193 -7.66 -11.32 2.32
CA LEU A 193 -9.00 -11.39 2.89
C LEU A 193 -10.07 -11.28 1.80
N TYR A 194 -9.91 -10.29 0.91
CA TYR A 194 -10.81 -10.09 -0.23
C TYR A 194 -10.76 -11.25 -1.22
N LEU A 195 -9.56 -11.67 -1.62
CA LEU A 195 -9.37 -12.77 -2.57
C LEU A 195 -9.92 -14.09 -2.03
N GLN A 196 -9.71 -14.38 -0.74
CA GLN A 196 -10.30 -15.57 -0.12
C GLN A 196 -11.84 -15.51 -0.08
N GLY A 197 -12.40 -14.35 0.26
CA GLY A 197 -13.86 -14.14 0.26
C GLY A 197 -14.44 -14.35 -1.14
N PHE A 198 -13.85 -13.70 -2.14
CA PHE A 198 -14.20 -13.84 -3.55
C PHE A 198 -14.14 -15.30 -4.03
N LEU A 199 -13.02 -16.00 -3.83
CA LEU A 199 -12.82 -17.36 -4.33
C LEU A 199 -13.74 -18.38 -3.66
N ASN A 200 -14.02 -18.23 -2.36
CA ASN A 200 -14.97 -19.10 -1.67
C ASN A 200 -16.42 -18.83 -2.10
N ALA A 201 -16.79 -17.57 -2.35
CA ALA A 201 -18.10 -17.22 -2.93
C ALA A 201 -18.24 -17.79 -4.35
N TRP A 202 -17.20 -17.67 -5.18
CA TRP A 202 -17.16 -18.25 -6.51
C TRP A 202 -17.30 -19.78 -6.47
N SER A 203 -16.55 -20.44 -5.58
CA SER A 203 -16.62 -21.90 -5.41
C SER A 203 -18.04 -22.36 -5.05
N THR A 204 -18.68 -21.66 -4.11
CA THR A 204 -20.06 -21.92 -3.69
C THR A 204 -21.05 -21.71 -4.85
N ARG A 205 -20.97 -20.59 -5.57
CA ARG A 205 -21.90 -20.27 -6.68
C ARG A 205 -21.73 -21.22 -7.86
N SER A 206 -20.51 -21.65 -8.14
CA SER A 206 -20.20 -22.58 -9.24
C SER A 206 -20.45 -24.06 -8.90
N GLY A 207 -20.76 -24.37 -7.63
CA GLY A 207 -20.88 -25.76 -7.16
C GLY A 207 -19.55 -26.51 -7.14
N ALA A 208 -18.42 -25.78 -7.15
CA ALA A 208 -17.11 -26.38 -6.96
C ALA A 208 -16.97 -26.90 -5.52
N ARG A 209 -16.26 -28.02 -5.35
CA ARG A 209 -16.09 -28.68 -4.03
C ARG A 209 -14.90 -28.14 -3.24
N TYR A 210 -14.20 -27.13 -3.76
CA TYR A 210 -12.96 -26.65 -3.17
C TYR A 210 -13.22 -25.51 -2.18
N ARG A 211 -12.49 -25.53 -1.08
CA ARG A 211 -12.30 -24.36 -0.22
C ARG A 211 -11.00 -23.65 -0.61
N PHE A 212 -11.00 -22.34 -0.52
CA PHE A 212 -9.80 -21.53 -0.73
C PHE A 212 -9.29 -20.97 0.59
N GLU A 213 -7.98 -21.09 0.79
CA GLU A 213 -7.23 -20.39 1.82
C GLU A 213 -6.19 -19.49 1.16
N VAL A 214 -6.18 -18.21 1.49
CA VAL A 214 -5.23 -17.25 0.93
C VAL A 214 -4.35 -16.69 2.03
N LEU A 215 -3.04 -16.87 1.89
CA LEU A 215 -2.01 -16.47 2.85
C LEU A 215 -1.31 -15.21 2.35
N ASN A 216 -1.12 -14.19 3.18
CA ASN A 216 -0.39 -12.98 2.77
C ASN A 216 0.87 -12.75 3.61
N ALA A 217 1.99 -13.24 3.11
CA ALA A 217 3.30 -13.10 3.74
C ALA A 217 4.07 -11.86 3.23
N ALA A 218 3.45 -10.99 2.43
CA ALA A 218 4.08 -9.77 1.93
C ALA A 218 4.42 -8.79 3.07
N ARG A 219 5.53 -8.06 2.91
CA ARG A 219 5.96 -7.03 3.88
C ARG A 219 6.68 -5.88 3.16
N GLN A 220 6.42 -4.65 3.59
CA GLN A 220 7.01 -3.41 3.10
C GLN A 220 8.53 -3.38 3.30
N GLY A 221 9.29 -2.82 2.36
CA GLY A 221 10.74 -2.69 2.42
C GLY A 221 11.52 -3.99 2.16
N LEU A 222 10.86 -5.06 1.71
CA LEU A 222 11.51 -6.32 1.37
C LEU A 222 11.93 -6.39 -0.09
N LEU A 223 12.95 -7.21 -0.36
CA LEU A 223 13.51 -7.42 -1.70
C LEU A 223 13.43 -8.90 -2.10
N GLN A 224 13.83 -9.21 -3.33
CA GLN A 224 13.73 -10.54 -3.95
C GLN A 224 14.38 -11.64 -3.09
N GLN A 225 15.57 -11.39 -2.54
CA GLN A 225 16.23 -12.33 -1.63
C GLN A 225 15.38 -12.60 -0.36
N ASP A 226 14.69 -11.60 0.18
CA ASP A 226 13.76 -11.80 1.30
C ASP A 226 12.59 -12.69 0.89
N PHE A 227 12.02 -12.47 -0.30
CA PHE A 227 10.90 -13.26 -0.84
C PHE A 227 11.25 -14.74 -0.98
N ILE A 228 12.45 -15.05 -1.48
CA ILE A 228 12.94 -16.42 -1.63
C ILE A 228 13.03 -17.11 -0.25
N ARG A 229 13.51 -16.41 0.79
CA ARG A 229 13.64 -17.01 2.13
C ARG A 229 12.30 -17.11 2.84
N ILE A 230 11.38 -16.17 2.61
CA ILE A 230 9.98 -16.28 3.07
C ILE A 230 9.32 -17.49 2.41
N LEU A 231 9.46 -17.64 1.09
CA LEU A 231 8.94 -18.79 0.37
C LEU A 231 9.47 -20.09 0.98
N LYS A 232 10.79 -20.21 1.11
CA LYS A 232 11.43 -21.43 1.57
C LYS A 232 11.12 -21.79 3.03
N TYR A 233 11.20 -20.82 3.94
CA TYR A 233 11.22 -21.09 5.38
C TYR A 233 9.91 -20.77 6.09
N GLU A 234 9.02 -19.99 5.49
CA GLU A 234 7.78 -19.55 6.12
C GLU A 234 6.55 -20.08 5.37
N VAL A 235 6.54 -19.99 4.05
CA VAL A 235 5.36 -20.31 3.23
C VAL A 235 5.33 -21.76 2.73
N ALA A 236 6.44 -22.30 2.21
CA ALA A 236 6.50 -23.68 1.73
C ALA A 236 6.12 -24.71 2.81
N PRO A 237 6.49 -24.54 4.10
CA PRO A 237 6.07 -25.46 5.16
C PRO A 237 4.56 -25.57 5.34
N VAL A 238 3.77 -24.57 4.91
CA VAL A 238 2.31 -24.63 4.93
C VAL A 238 1.72 -25.09 3.60
N THR A 239 2.50 -25.77 2.75
CA THR A 239 2.03 -26.54 1.58
C THR A 239 1.02 -25.84 0.65
N PRO A 240 1.24 -24.56 0.26
CA PRO A 240 0.37 -23.92 -0.72
C PRO A 240 0.45 -24.61 -2.08
N ASP A 241 -0.64 -24.58 -2.84
CA ASP A 241 -0.69 -25.07 -4.23
C ASP A 241 -0.13 -24.03 -5.20
N TYR A 242 -0.40 -22.76 -4.91
CA TYR A 242 0.02 -21.62 -5.71
C TYR A 242 0.74 -20.60 -4.84
N VAL A 243 1.70 -19.90 -5.43
CA VAL A 243 2.27 -18.70 -4.83
C VAL A 243 2.25 -17.55 -5.84
N ILE A 244 1.62 -16.46 -5.45
CA ILE A 244 1.56 -15.21 -6.21
C ILE A 244 2.72 -14.34 -5.75
N PHE A 245 3.67 -14.13 -6.64
CA PHE A 245 4.74 -13.16 -6.48
C PHE A 245 4.30 -11.84 -7.04
N THR A 246 4.03 -10.90 -6.14
CA THR A 246 3.66 -9.55 -6.48
C THR A 246 4.91 -8.69 -6.51
N GLU A 247 5.32 -8.32 -7.70
CA GLU A 247 6.44 -7.42 -7.85
C GLU A 247 5.93 -5.98 -7.90
N ALA A 248 6.27 -5.19 -6.88
CA ALA A 248 6.40 -3.76 -7.10
C ALA A 248 7.63 -3.55 -8.00
N PRO A 249 7.64 -2.60 -8.94
CA PRO A 249 8.79 -2.29 -9.77
C PRO A 249 9.90 -1.63 -8.94
N THR A 250 10.36 -2.31 -7.89
CA THR A 250 11.49 -1.93 -7.04
C THR A 250 12.79 -1.95 -7.82
N ILE A 251 12.82 -2.66 -8.96
CA ILE A 251 13.85 -2.53 -9.99
C ILE A 251 14.01 -1.07 -10.49
N LEU A 252 12.93 -0.27 -10.46
CA LEU A 252 12.96 1.16 -10.80
C LEU A 252 13.52 2.06 -9.68
N TYR A 253 13.67 1.56 -8.44
CA TYR A 253 14.34 2.32 -7.39
C TYR A 253 15.86 2.41 -7.57
N GLN A 254 16.44 1.77 -8.60
CA GLN A 254 17.79 2.03 -9.06
C GLN A 254 17.87 3.40 -9.79
N LYS A 255 17.55 4.46 -9.06
CA LYS A 255 17.64 5.86 -9.49
C LYS A 255 19.03 6.11 -10.07
N GLY A 256 19.08 6.60 -11.30
CA GLY A 256 20.32 6.98 -12.00
C GLY A 256 20.90 5.94 -12.98
N LYS A 257 20.33 4.73 -13.08
CA LYS A 257 20.77 3.73 -14.07
C LYS A 257 19.89 3.62 -15.32
N LEU A 258 18.59 3.94 -15.21
CA LEU A 258 17.61 3.82 -16.31
C LEU A 258 17.36 5.15 -17.03
N TRP A 259 17.72 6.26 -16.41
CA TRP A 259 17.47 7.58 -16.96
C TRP A 259 18.52 8.56 -16.47
N THR A 260 18.90 9.48 -17.35
CA THR A 260 19.74 10.62 -16.97
C THR A 260 18.82 11.82 -16.81
N ALA A 261 18.71 12.30 -15.58
CA ALA A 261 18.03 13.55 -15.30
C ALA A 261 18.76 14.68 -16.04
N SER A 262 18.02 15.51 -16.79
CA SER A 262 18.58 16.75 -17.33
C SER A 262 19.17 17.59 -16.19
N PRO A 263 20.29 18.32 -16.40
CA PRO A 263 20.79 19.29 -15.42
C PRO A 263 19.75 20.35 -15.01
N ALA A 264 18.72 20.57 -15.85
CA ALA A 264 17.60 21.46 -15.57
C ALA A 264 16.54 20.85 -14.62
N ILE A 265 16.63 19.55 -14.32
CA ILE A 265 15.88 18.94 -13.22
C ILE A 265 16.56 19.41 -11.94
N ASP A 266 16.20 20.62 -11.50
CA ASP A 266 16.52 21.15 -10.19
C ASP A 266 16.08 20.06 -9.21
N THR A 267 17.04 19.33 -8.60
CA THR A 267 16.76 18.27 -7.64
C THR A 267 15.85 18.88 -6.60
N ALA A 268 14.57 18.51 -6.63
CA ALA A 268 13.46 19.28 -6.07
C ALA A 268 13.91 20.15 -4.90
N ARG A 269 14.00 21.47 -5.09
CA ARG A 269 14.00 22.36 -3.94
C ARG A 269 12.74 21.97 -3.17
N PRO A 270 12.84 21.47 -1.93
CA PRO A 270 11.65 21.08 -1.20
C PRO A 270 10.71 22.29 -1.26
N LEU A 271 9.46 22.08 -1.69
CA LEU A 271 8.43 23.10 -1.62
C LEU A 271 8.60 23.80 -0.27
N PRO A 272 8.63 25.15 -0.22
CA PRO A 272 8.92 25.87 1.01
C PRO A 272 8.02 25.30 2.10
N ARG A 273 8.63 24.49 2.97
CA ARG A 273 7.90 23.79 4.01
C ARG A 273 7.29 24.89 4.85
N ARG A 274 5.95 24.92 4.97
CA ARG A 274 5.33 25.78 5.97
C ARG A 274 6.04 25.49 7.29
N PRO A 275 6.39 26.51 8.08
CA PRO A 275 7.16 26.29 9.28
C PRO A 275 6.42 25.26 10.13
N PHE A 276 7.05 24.11 10.40
CA PHE A 276 6.41 22.99 11.10
C PHE A 276 5.76 23.43 12.43
N TRP A 277 6.34 24.44 13.08
CA TRP A 277 5.78 25.07 14.27
C TRP A 277 4.41 25.71 14.04
N LEU A 278 4.16 26.32 12.88
CA LEU A 278 2.89 26.98 12.55
C LEU A 278 1.78 25.96 12.33
N VAL A 279 2.07 24.88 11.58
CA VAL A 279 1.13 23.78 11.37
C VAL A 279 0.80 23.11 12.71
N ARG A 280 1.82 22.74 13.49
CA ARG A 280 1.64 22.14 14.82
C ARG A 280 0.80 23.02 15.75
N GLU A 281 1.05 24.32 15.76
CA GLU A 281 0.33 25.27 16.60
C GLU A 281 -1.12 25.44 16.14
N ALA A 282 -1.38 25.49 14.84
CA ALA A 282 -2.73 25.49 14.28
C ALA A 282 -3.50 24.21 14.67
N HIS A 283 -2.86 23.03 14.60
CA HIS A 283 -3.47 21.78 15.11
C HIS A 283 -3.79 21.87 16.61
N ARG A 284 -2.86 22.38 17.42
CA ARG A 284 -3.07 22.55 18.87
C ARG A 284 -4.27 23.45 19.17
N LEU A 285 -4.42 24.54 18.43
CA LEU A 285 -5.48 25.54 18.65
C LEU A 285 -6.83 25.10 18.07
N LEU A 286 -6.86 24.45 16.91
CA LEU A 286 -8.08 24.21 16.14
C LEU A 286 -8.68 22.82 16.36
N LYS A 287 -7.93 21.83 16.85
CA LYS A 287 -8.41 20.45 17.00
C LYS A 287 -9.63 20.31 17.91
N ALA A 288 -9.68 21.05 19.02
CA ALA A 288 -10.84 21.04 19.91
C ALA A 288 -12.03 21.85 19.32
N PRO A 289 -11.82 23.08 18.80
CA PRO A 289 -12.87 23.84 18.10
C PRO A 289 -13.48 23.16 16.88
N ALA A 290 -12.72 22.36 16.13
CA ALA A 290 -13.19 21.66 14.92
C ALA A 290 -14.39 20.73 15.17
N ARG A 291 -14.63 20.30 16.41
CA ARG A 291 -15.85 19.56 16.79
C ARG A 291 -17.13 20.39 16.72
N TRP A 292 -17.00 21.71 16.67
CA TRP A 292 -18.08 22.69 16.76
C TRP A 292 -18.04 23.72 15.62
N SER A 293 -16.93 23.80 14.88
CA SER A 293 -16.72 24.80 13.83
C SER A 293 -16.30 24.17 12.52
N ALA A 294 -17.17 24.30 11.51
CA ALA A 294 -16.87 23.92 10.13
C ALA A 294 -15.66 24.69 9.59
N LEU A 295 -15.51 25.97 9.96
CA LEU A 295 -14.35 26.76 9.59
C LEU A 295 -13.04 26.19 10.18
N ALA A 296 -13.04 25.81 11.46
CA ALA A 296 -11.87 25.19 12.09
C ALA A 296 -11.55 23.82 11.47
N GLU A 297 -12.55 22.99 11.17
CA GLU A 297 -12.36 21.72 10.47
C GLU A 297 -11.81 21.93 9.05
N ARG A 298 -12.32 22.91 8.31
CA ARG A 298 -11.85 23.30 6.97
C ARG A 298 -10.40 23.78 6.98
N ILE A 299 -10.01 24.58 7.97
CA ILE A 299 -8.63 25.06 8.11
C ILE A 299 -7.70 23.90 8.45
N LEU A 300 -8.10 22.98 9.34
CA LEU A 300 -7.32 21.78 9.62
C LEU A 300 -7.19 20.91 8.37
N LYS A 301 -8.28 20.64 7.65
CA LYS A 301 -8.24 19.92 6.37
C LYS A 301 -7.33 20.62 5.37
N ALA A 302 -7.44 21.93 5.18
CA ALA A 302 -6.53 22.65 4.28
C ALA A 302 -5.05 22.63 4.74
N LEU A 303 -4.78 22.50 6.04
CA LEU A 303 -3.42 22.31 6.57
C LEU A 303 -2.93 20.87 6.38
N ASP A 304 -3.82 19.89 6.48
CA ASP A 304 -3.57 18.46 6.26
C ASP A 304 -3.44 18.14 4.76
N ASP A 305 -4.29 18.71 3.91
CA ASP A 305 -4.27 18.63 2.44
C ASP A 305 -3.03 19.32 1.86
N THR A 306 -2.41 20.25 2.59
CA THR A 306 -1.11 20.86 2.23
C THR A 306 0.10 20.16 2.86
N LEU A 307 -0.10 19.04 3.56
CA LEU A 307 0.95 18.03 3.70
C LEU A 307 1.23 17.47 2.29
N PRO A 308 2.47 17.09 1.97
CA PRO A 308 2.88 16.78 0.59
C PRO A 308 1.95 15.72 -0.03
N GLY A 309 1.05 16.12 -0.93
CA GLY A 309 0.05 15.20 -1.47
C GLY A 309 -1.00 15.79 -2.41
N GLU A 310 -1.61 16.94 -2.12
CA GLU A 310 -2.61 17.53 -3.04
C GLU A 310 -1.95 18.48 -4.06
N PRO A 311 -2.36 18.40 -5.35
CA PRO A 311 -1.61 18.98 -6.44
C PRO A 311 -1.92 20.48 -6.54
N GLU A 312 -0.97 21.33 -6.13
CA GLU A 312 -0.62 22.43 -7.03
C GLU A 312 -0.35 21.75 -8.38
N ARG A 313 -1.21 22.02 -9.38
CA ARG A 313 -1.20 21.42 -10.73
C ARG A 313 0.18 20.88 -11.04
N GLU A 314 0.33 19.55 -11.01
CA GLU A 314 1.63 18.90 -11.08
C GLU A 314 2.45 19.61 -12.17
N PRO A 315 3.56 20.30 -11.81
CA PRO A 315 4.28 21.10 -12.78
C PRO A 315 4.68 20.18 -13.92
N SER A 316 4.67 20.71 -15.15
CA SER A 316 5.09 19.93 -16.31
C SER A 316 6.45 19.31 -16.03
N LYS A 317 6.49 17.98 -15.93
CA LYS A 317 7.73 17.24 -15.69
C LYS A 317 8.66 17.52 -16.86
N PRO A 318 9.90 17.99 -16.63
CA PRO A 318 10.86 18.15 -17.71
C PRO A 318 11.07 16.79 -18.40
N ALA A 319 11.30 16.82 -19.70
CA ALA A 319 11.67 15.61 -20.43
C ALA A 319 12.94 15.00 -19.79
N VAL A 320 12.88 13.70 -19.53
CA VAL A 320 14.01 12.91 -19.04
C VAL A 320 14.47 12.03 -20.17
N GLU A 321 15.77 11.99 -20.43
CA GLU A 321 16.33 11.03 -21.37
C GLU A 321 16.37 9.65 -20.71
N LEU A 322 15.63 8.71 -21.29
CA LEU A 322 15.70 7.31 -20.91
C LEU A 322 16.97 6.71 -21.48
N ASN A 323 17.79 6.16 -20.60
CA ASN A 323 18.98 5.40 -20.94
C ASN A 323 18.70 3.94 -20.54
N PRO A 324 17.91 3.21 -21.34
CA PRO A 324 17.61 1.82 -21.03
C PRO A 324 18.92 1.03 -20.93
N PRO A 325 19.03 0.08 -19.99
CA PRO A 325 20.26 -0.64 -19.70
C PRO A 325 20.52 -1.76 -20.72
N LEU A 326 19.72 -1.80 -21.77
CA LEU A 326 19.79 -2.69 -22.91
C LEU A 326 19.70 -1.83 -24.17
N ASN A 327 20.54 -2.13 -25.17
CA ASN A 327 20.44 -1.51 -26.48
C ASN A 327 19.14 -2.00 -27.15
N MET A 328 18.08 -1.19 -27.10
CA MET A 328 16.74 -1.54 -27.60
C MET A 328 16.58 -1.31 -29.11
N ALA A 329 17.63 -1.53 -29.92
CA ALA A 329 17.53 -1.49 -31.38
C ALA A 329 16.58 -2.58 -31.95
N GLY A 330 16.14 -3.52 -31.11
CA GLY A 330 15.08 -4.50 -31.34
C GLY A 330 14.44 -4.96 -30.01
N PRO A 331 13.45 -5.88 -30.05
CA PRO A 331 12.86 -6.44 -28.85
C PRO A 331 13.94 -7.18 -28.03
N PRO A 332 14.13 -6.83 -26.74
CA PRO A 332 15.17 -7.46 -25.93
C PRO A 332 14.88 -8.94 -25.71
N THR A 333 15.90 -9.78 -25.84
CA THR A 333 15.81 -11.20 -25.50
C THR A 333 16.14 -11.46 -24.02
N LEU A 334 15.77 -12.63 -23.52
CA LEU A 334 16.18 -13.06 -22.17
C LEU A 334 17.71 -13.18 -22.07
N ASP A 335 18.40 -13.60 -23.13
CA ASP A 335 19.85 -13.68 -23.15
C ASP A 335 20.50 -12.30 -23.05
N ASP A 336 19.97 -11.30 -23.77
CA ASP A 336 20.40 -9.90 -23.63
C ASP A 336 20.24 -9.43 -22.17
N ALA A 337 19.10 -9.70 -21.55
CA ALA A 337 18.84 -9.35 -20.17
C ALA A 337 19.80 -10.06 -19.19
N ARG A 338 20.15 -11.33 -19.42
CA ARG A 338 21.12 -12.08 -18.59
C ARG A 338 22.54 -11.53 -18.69
N THR A 339 22.92 -10.96 -19.84
CA THR A 339 24.22 -10.28 -19.97
C THR A 339 24.25 -8.90 -19.33
N SER A 340 23.08 -8.26 -19.16
CA SER A 340 22.98 -6.95 -18.54
C SER A 340 23.24 -7.06 -17.03
N PRO A 341 24.22 -6.31 -16.47
CA PRO A 341 24.43 -6.27 -15.02
C PRO A 341 23.23 -5.67 -14.27
N PHE A 342 22.30 -5.02 -14.98
CA PHE A 342 21.08 -4.48 -14.41
C PHE A 342 20.04 -5.58 -14.15
N PHE A 343 19.81 -6.47 -15.12
CA PHE A 343 18.78 -7.50 -15.04
C PHE A 343 19.30 -8.85 -14.54
N ARG A 344 20.60 -9.12 -14.64
CA ARG A 344 21.18 -10.40 -14.28
C ARG A 344 20.82 -10.85 -12.86
N SER A 345 21.07 -10.02 -11.85
CA SER A 345 20.77 -10.39 -10.46
C SER A 345 19.28 -10.66 -10.25
N TYR A 346 18.42 -9.90 -10.93
CA TYR A 346 16.99 -10.08 -10.86
C TYR A 346 16.55 -11.41 -11.51
N LEU A 347 17.12 -11.76 -12.67
CA LEU A 347 16.86 -13.04 -13.32
C LEU A 347 17.41 -14.22 -12.52
N ASP A 348 18.59 -14.08 -11.91
CA ASP A 348 19.16 -15.09 -11.00
C ASP A 348 18.23 -15.31 -9.78
N ASP A 349 17.65 -14.23 -9.24
CA ASP A 349 16.67 -14.30 -8.15
C ASP A 349 15.36 -14.97 -8.58
N LEU A 350 14.86 -14.66 -9.78
CA LEU A 350 13.69 -15.32 -10.35
C LEU A 350 13.93 -16.81 -10.58
N ASP A 351 15.09 -17.18 -11.14
CA ASP A 351 15.47 -18.59 -11.34
C ASP A 351 15.51 -19.33 -9.99
N GLN A 352 16.11 -18.72 -8.96
CA GLN A 352 16.16 -19.29 -7.62
C GLN A 352 14.75 -19.44 -7.00
N LEU A 353 13.88 -18.46 -7.21
CA LEU A 353 12.51 -18.47 -6.72
C LEU A 353 11.69 -19.57 -7.42
N THR A 354 11.81 -19.70 -8.75
CA THR A 354 11.18 -20.78 -9.52
C THR A 354 11.69 -22.15 -9.07
N ALA A 355 13.00 -22.31 -8.86
CA ALA A 355 13.57 -23.56 -8.34
C ALA A 355 13.03 -23.88 -6.94
N THR A 356 12.96 -22.87 -6.05
CA THR A 356 12.42 -23.05 -4.69
C THR A 356 10.94 -23.43 -4.72
N SER A 357 10.14 -22.84 -5.61
CA SER A 357 8.75 -23.24 -5.83
C SER A 357 8.64 -24.68 -6.33
N ALA A 358 9.46 -25.08 -7.30
CA ALA A 358 9.47 -26.43 -7.84
C ALA A 358 9.86 -27.49 -6.79
N ASP A 359 10.89 -27.22 -5.99
CA ASP A 359 11.34 -28.08 -4.88
C ASP A 359 10.23 -28.30 -3.84
N ALA A 360 9.37 -27.30 -3.65
CA ALA A 360 8.23 -27.36 -2.74
C ALA A 360 6.93 -27.83 -3.43
N HIS A 361 6.96 -28.19 -4.72
CA HIS A 361 5.80 -28.54 -5.53
C HIS A 361 4.70 -27.46 -5.58
N ILE A 362 5.10 -26.18 -5.56
CA ILE A 362 4.21 -25.02 -5.61
C ILE A 362 4.24 -24.43 -7.01
N ILE A 363 3.08 -24.05 -7.56
CA ILE A 363 3.00 -23.38 -8.87
C ILE A 363 3.21 -21.87 -8.66
N PRO A 364 4.29 -21.28 -9.22
CA PRO A 364 4.50 -19.84 -9.13
C PRO A 364 3.64 -19.08 -10.13
N ILE A 365 3.03 -17.99 -9.67
CA ILE A 365 2.31 -17.00 -10.46
C ILE A 365 3.03 -15.68 -10.27
N PHE A 366 3.61 -15.14 -11.32
CA PHE A 366 4.30 -13.85 -11.30
C PHE A 366 3.35 -12.78 -11.77
N THR A 367 3.17 -11.73 -10.96
CA THR A 367 2.31 -10.61 -11.34
C THR A 367 3.03 -9.28 -11.14
N THR A 368 2.83 -8.42 -12.13
CA THR A 368 3.14 -6.99 -12.11
C THR A 368 1.81 -6.22 -12.10
N ASP A 369 1.87 -4.90 -12.18
CA ASP A 369 0.70 -4.04 -12.42
C ASP A 369 0.07 -4.23 -13.81
N ARG A 370 0.79 -4.85 -14.77
CA ARG A 370 0.36 -4.94 -16.18
C ARG A 370 0.25 -6.36 -16.75
N ALA A 371 0.88 -7.32 -16.11
CA ALA A 371 0.99 -8.68 -16.63
C ALA A 371 1.00 -9.68 -15.49
N CYS A 372 0.35 -10.81 -15.73
CA CYS A 372 0.38 -12.01 -14.90
C CYS A 372 0.85 -13.18 -15.77
N ALA A 373 1.79 -13.98 -15.26
CA ALA A 373 2.38 -15.11 -15.95
C ALA A 373 2.57 -16.29 -14.99
N TYR A 374 2.43 -17.52 -15.50
CA TYR A 374 2.72 -18.75 -14.76
C TYR A 374 3.30 -19.81 -15.71
N PRO A 375 4.05 -20.81 -15.20
CA PRO A 375 4.61 -21.86 -16.04
C PRO A 375 3.54 -22.55 -16.89
N GLY A 376 3.76 -22.61 -18.21
CA GLY A 376 2.83 -23.21 -19.16
C GLY A 376 1.65 -22.33 -19.56
N MET A 377 1.58 -21.07 -19.10
CA MET A 377 0.56 -20.12 -19.56
C MET A 377 0.68 -19.87 -21.06
N ALA A 378 -0.43 -20.08 -21.78
CA ALA A 378 -0.52 -19.64 -23.17
C ALA A 378 -0.60 -18.11 -23.23
N VAL A 379 0.29 -17.48 -23.99
CA VAL A 379 0.22 -16.03 -24.23
C VAL A 379 -1.02 -15.77 -25.09
N SER A 380 -1.94 -14.93 -24.61
CA SER A 380 -3.17 -14.58 -25.31
C SER A 380 -3.12 -13.16 -25.85
N ARG A 381 -3.37 -13.00 -27.15
CA ARG A 381 -3.49 -11.70 -27.82
C ARG A 381 -4.61 -10.84 -27.21
N ALA A 382 -5.68 -11.46 -26.73
CA ALA A 382 -6.80 -10.76 -26.12
C ALA A 382 -6.45 -10.16 -24.75
N LEU A 383 -5.56 -10.80 -23.98
CA LEU A 383 -5.19 -10.33 -22.63
C LEU A 383 -4.12 -9.25 -22.67
N ASN A 384 -3.14 -9.40 -23.57
CA ASN A 384 -2.08 -8.40 -23.73
C ASN A 384 -1.55 -8.43 -25.17
N PRO A 385 -2.16 -7.66 -26.10
CA PRO A 385 -1.78 -7.68 -27.51
C PRO A 385 -0.33 -7.23 -27.72
N PHE A 386 0.18 -6.34 -26.86
CA PHE A 386 1.58 -5.90 -26.91
C PHE A 386 2.54 -7.02 -26.53
N LEU A 387 2.30 -7.70 -25.40
CA LEU A 387 3.13 -8.82 -24.95
C LEU A 387 3.04 -10.00 -25.93
N PHE A 388 1.83 -10.28 -26.44
CA PHE A 388 1.62 -11.31 -27.44
C PHE A 388 2.39 -11.03 -28.73
N GLY A 389 2.32 -9.82 -29.27
CA GLY A 389 3.09 -9.43 -30.46
C GLY A 389 4.60 -9.38 -30.20
N SER A 390 5.01 -9.00 -28.99
CA SER A 390 6.43 -8.96 -28.61
C SER A 390 7.05 -10.35 -28.48
N ILE A 391 6.28 -11.34 -27.99
CA ILE A 391 6.75 -12.72 -27.82
C ILE A 391 6.63 -13.53 -29.11
N ASN A 392 5.53 -13.38 -29.86
CA ASN A 392 5.26 -14.20 -31.05
C ASN A 392 5.75 -13.54 -32.35
N GLY A 393 6.11 -12.26 -32.33
CA GLY A 393 6.51 -11.49 -33.52
C GLY A 393 5.35 -10.75 -34.20
N PRO A 394 5.64 -9.86 -35.17
CA PRO A 394 4.64 -9.02 -35.83
C PRO A 394 3.68 -9.79 -36.75
N ASP A 395 4.00 -11.04 -37.09
CA ASP A 395 3.24 -11.87 -38.03
C ASP A 395 2.12 -12.70 -37.34
N TYR A 396 1.90 -12.53 -36.02
CA TYR A 396 0.88 -13.23 -35.22
C TYR A 396 -0.24 -12.33 -34.68
#